data_AF-A0A225E5D7-F1
#
_entry.id   AF-A0A225E5D7-F1
#
_cell.length_a   1.000
_cell.length_b   1.000
_cell.length_c   1.000
_cell.angle_alpha   90.00
_cell.angle_beta   90.00
_cell.angle_gamma   90.00
#
_symmetry.space_group_name_H-M   'P 1'
#
loop_
_entity.id
_entity.type
_entity.pdbx_description
1 polymer ?
#
loop_
_entity_poly.entity_id
_entity_poly.type
_entity_poly.pdbx_seq_one_letter_code
_entity_poly.pdbx_strand_id
1 'polypeptide(L)'
;MIVAEQYSDGLATDEELESASLAAEAPWTIDEQEFWNGVPLPLGAAAYNVAIPMGWWGGAPAFEPPSTIIQNNAKDAVAERTAQAILLRDIFNPFRAIILDPTWQSSTVLTLASGIYTDRAFDRLPILADALEEAGCDDPDLLNHCRSEGPHARGCWAVDLLLGKE
;
A
#
# COMPACT_ATOMS: atom_id res chain seq x y z
N MET A 1 4.38 8.03 -12.18
CA MET A 1 4.06 7.58 -10.81
C MET A 1 2.56 7.73 -10.65
N ILE A 2 1.86 6.80 -10.00
CA ILE A 2 0.40 6.92 -9.86
C ILE A 2 0.08 7.92 -8.74
N VAL A 3 -1.00 8.71 -8.87
CA VAL A 3 -1.35 9.79 -7.92
C VAL A 3 -1.41 9.29 -6.47
N ALA A 4 -1.89 8.07 -6.26
CA ALA A 4 -1.93 7.43 -4.94
C ALA A 4 -0.53 7.35 -4.28
N GLU A 5 0.52 7.08 -5.04
CA GLU A 5 1.90 7.01 -4.53
C GLU A 5 2.47 8.39 -4.22
N GLN A 6 2.17 9.40 -5.05
CA GLN A 6 2.55 10.79 -4.77
C GLN A 6 1.85 11.29 -3.51
N TYR A 7 0.58 10.92 -3.32
CA TYR A 7 -0.17 11.27 -2.12
C TYR A 7 0.46 10.68 -0.86
N SER A 8 0.82 9.40 -0.88
CA SER A 8 1.54 8.75 0.23
C SER A 8 2.88 9.42 0.53
N ASP A 9 3.60 9.91 -0.48
CA ASP A 9 4.85 10.65 -0.28
C ASP A 9 4.65 12.13 0.14
N GLY A 10 3.41 12.62 0.25
CA GLY A 10 3.11 14.04 0.50
C GLY A 10 3.45 14.96 -0.68
N LEU A 11 3.54 14.41 -1.89
CA LEU A 11 3.93 15.09 -3.13
C LEU A 11 2.76 15.32 -4.09
N ALA A 12 1.58 14.75 -3.83
CA ALA A 12 0.40 14.98 -4.68
C ALA A 12 -0.20 16.36 -4.44
N THR A 13 -0.50 17.06 -5.53
CA THR A 13 -1.22 18.33 -5.55
C THR A 13 -2.73 18.13 -5.45
N ASP A 14 -3.46 19.16 -5.01
CA ASP A 14 -4.93 19.14 -4.95
C ASP A 14 -5.58 18.85 -6.32
N GLU A 15 -4.99 19.36 -7.40
CA GLU A 15 -5.45 19.13 -8.78
C GLU A 15 -5.24 17.68 -9.25
N GLU A 16 -4.12 17.05 -8.86
CA GLU A 16 -3.86 15.64 -9.12
C GLU A 16 -4.85 14.74 -8.36
N LEU A 17 -5.19 15.09 -7.11
CA LEU A 17 -6.17 14.37 -6.29
C LEU A 17 -7.59 14.51 -6.84
N GLU A 18 -7.99 15.71 -7.25
CA GLU A 18 -9.30 15.97 -7.88
C GLU A 18 -9.44 15.20 -9.19
N SER A 19 -8.40 15.22 -10.04
CA SER A 19 -8.38 14.46 -11.29
C SER A 19 -8.47 12.95 -11.06
N ALA A 20 -7.78 12.43 -10.04
CA ALA A 20 -7.85 11.01 -9.68
C ALA A 20 -9.24 10.61 -9.16
N SER A 21 -9.90 11.49 -8.40
CA SER A 21 -11.27 11.30 -7.91
C SER A 21 -12.27 11.24 -9.08
N LEU A 22 -12.21 12.18 -10.02
CA LEU A 22 -13.07 12.22 -11.20
C LEU A 22 -12.87 10.99 -12.11
N ALA A 23 -11.63 10.50 -12.24
CA ALA A 23 -11.35 9.27 -12.97
C ALA A 23 -11.98 8.02 -12.30
N ALA A 24 -12.10 8.02 -10.97
CA ALA A 24 -12.75 6.96 -10.20
C ALA A 24 -14.29 7.05 -10.20
N GLU A 25 -14.87 8.16 -10.66
CA GLU A 25 -16.32 8.36 -10.82
C GLU A 25 -16.86 7.76 -12.13
N ALA A 26 -16.05 7.70 -13.19
CA ALA A 26 -16.46 7.15 -14.49
C ALA A 26 -17.07 5.71 -14.42
N PRO A 27 -16.59 4.79 -13.57
CA PRO A 27 -17.20 3.47 -13.37
C PRO A 27 -18.60 3.45 -12.75
N TRP A 28 -19.06 4.55 -12.12
CA TRP A 28 -20.41 4.63 -11.53
C TRP A 28 -21.51 4.88 -12.55
N THR A 29 -21.17 5.48 -13.70
CA THR A 29 -22.17 5.83 -14.73
C THR A 29 -22.73 4.63 -15.49
N ILE A 30 -22.23 3.42 -15.23
CA ILE A 30 -22.55 2.27 -16.08
C ILE A 30 -23.92 1.65 -15.76
N ASP A 31 -24.45 1.66 -14.52
CA ASP A 31 -25.75 0.98 -14.33
C ASP A 31 -26.54 1.29 -13.05
N GLU A 32 -27.29 2.40 -13.03
CA GLU A 32 -28.35 2.63 -12.03
C GLU A 32 -29.46 1.55 -12.10
N GLN A 33 -29.57 0.81 -13.20
CA GLN A 33 -30.69 -0.08 -13.51
C GLN A 33 -30.40 -1.54 -13.15
N GLU A 34 -29.17 -2.03 -13.31
CA GLU A 34 -28.69 -3.34 -12.82
C GLU A 34 -28.58 -3.40 -11.29
N PHE A 35 -28.35 -2.26 -10.62
CA PHE A 35 -28.34 -2.17 -9.15
C PHE A 35 -29.64 -2.66 -8.51
N TRP A 36 -30.80 -2.27 -9.06
CA TRP A 36 -32.11 -2.72 -8.57
C TRP A 36 -32.45 -4.18 -8.93
N ASN A 37 -31.63 -4.81 -9.78
CA ASN A 37 -31.80 -6.20 -10.21
C ASN A 37 -30.95 -7.20 -9.39
N GLY A 38 -30.25 -6.74 -8.35
CA GLY A 38 -29.47 -7.61 -7.45
C GLY A 38 -28.12 -8.07 -8.01
N VAL A 39 -27.59 -7.35 -9.00
CA VAL A 39 -26.22 -7.56 -9.50
C VAL A 39 -25.22 -7.02 -8.45
N PRO A 40 -24.17 -7.77 -8.08
CA PRO A 40 -23.13 -7.26 -7.19
C PRO A 40 -22.52 -5.96 -7.73
N LEU A 41 -22.32 -4.99 -6.86
CA LEU A 41 -21.68 -3.73 -7.22
C LEU A 41 -20.30 -3.99 -7.85
N PRO A 42 -19.92 -3.30 -8.95
CA PRO A 42 -18.61 -3.48 -9.57
C PRO A 42 -17.50 -3.00 -8.62
N LEU A 43 -16.28 -3.50 -8.79
CA LEU A 43 -15.12 -3.08 -7.98
C LEU A 43 -14.88 -1.55 -8.01
N GLY A 44 -15.24 -0.88 -9.11
CA GLY A 44 -15.20 0.59 -9.20
C GLY A 44 -16.10 1.30 -8.18
N ALA A 45 -17.18 0.66 -7.73
CA ALA A 45 -18.06 1.20 -6.70
C ALA A 45 -17.40 1.22 -5.32
N ALA A 46 -16.52 0.25 -5.03
CA ALA A 46 -15.74 0.24 -3.79
C ALA A 46 -14.76 1.43 -3.74
N ALA A 47 -14.10 1.76 -4.85
CA ALA A 47 -13.18 2.90 -4.94
C ALA A 47 -13.90 4.25 -4.74
N TYR A 48 -15.05 4.42 -5.40
CA TYR A 48 -15.88 5.62 -5.23
C TYR A 48 -16.42 5.76 -3.81
N ASN A 49 -16.92 4.69 -3.17
CA ASN A 49 -17.42 4.74 -1.80
C ASN A 49 -16.37 5.19 -0.77
N VAL A 50 -15.07 4.97 -1.05
CA VAL A 50 -13.97 5.46 -0.21
C VAL A 50 -13.62 6.92 -0.51
N ALA A 51 -13.89 7.40 -1.73
CA ALA A 51 -13.55 8.74 -2.19
C ALA A 51 -14.65 9.80 -1.94
N ILE A 52 -15.90 9.41 -1.67
CA ILE A 52 -16.98 10.36 -1.37
C ILE A 52 -16.77 10.98 0.03
N PRO A 53 -16.78 12.32 0.16
CA PRO A 53 -16.83 12.99 1.47
C PRO A 53 -18.07 12.54 2.26
N MET A 54 -17.88 12.14 3.53
CA MET A 54 -19.00 11.85 4.42
C MET A 54 -20.04 12.98 4.38
N GLY A 55 -21.27 12.67 3.95
CA GLY A 55 -22.40 13.60 3.97
C GLY A 55 -22.96 14.03 2.61
N TRP A 56 -22.33 13.67 1.48
CA TRP A 56 -22.85 14.10 0.15
C TRP A 56 -24.19 13.42 -0.23
N TRP A 57 -24.49 12.26 0.33
CA TRP A 57 -25.77 11.56 0.20
C TRP A 57 -26.61 11.57 1.48
N GLY A 58 -26.66 12.70 2.18
CA GLY A 58 -27.59 12.89 3.31
C GLY A 58 -27.36 11.96 4.52
N GLY A 59 -26.12 11.48 4.71
CA GLY A 59 -25.78 10.64 5.88
C GLY A 59 -26.22 9.17 5.79
N ALA A 60 -26.60 8.67 4.62
CA ALA A 60 -26.78 7.24 4.44
C ALA A 60 -25.40 6.55 4.61
N PRO A 61 -25.25 5.52 5.48
CA PRO A 61 -24.05 4.71 5.50
C PRO A 61 -23.85 4.15 4.08
N ALA A 62 -22.59 3.98 3.65
CA ALA A 62 -22.29 3.28 2.40
C ALA A 62 -23.25 2.08 2.25
N PHE A 63 -24.04 2.06 1.16
CA PHE A 63 -25.10 1.05 0.93
C PHE A 63 -24.59 -0.37 1.19
N GLU A 64 -23.31 -0.58 0.88
CA GLU A 64 -22.52 -1.73 1.27
C GLU A 64 -21.10 -1.25 1.64
N PRO A 65 -20.47 -1.77 2.69
CA PRO A 65 -19.07 -1.46 2.99
C PRO A 65 -18.18 -1.82 1.79
N PRO A 66 -17.18 -0.98 1.42
CA PRO A 66 -16.24 -1.30 0.34
C PRO A 66 -15.61 -2.70 0.47
N SER A 67 -15.33 -3.12 1.71
CA SER A 67 -14.83 -4.46 2.02
C SER A 67 -15.81 -5.57 1.63
N THR A 68 -17.11 -5.35 1.73
CA THR A 68 -18.15 -6.32 1.35
C THR A 68 -18.27 -6.42 -0.17
N ILE A 69 -18.22 -5.28 -0.88
CA ILE A 69 -18.21 -5.24 -2.35
C ILE A 69 -17.00 -6.02 -2.89
N ILE A 70 -15.81 -5.77 -2.32
CA ILE A 70 -14.58 -6.48 -2.71
C ILE A 70 -14.70 -7.98 -2.43
N GLN A 71 -15.23 -8.38 -1.27
CA GLN A 71 -15.40 -9.80 -0.92
C GLN A 71 -16.38 -10.52 -1.83
N ASN A 72 -17.50 -9.89 -2.18
CA ASN A 72 -18.52 -10.48 -3.07
C ASN A 72 -18.03 -10.62 -4.51
N ASN A 73 -17.08 -9.79 -4.94
CA ASN A 73 -16.46 -9.85 -6.26
C ASN A 73 -15.17 -10.70 -6.31
N ALA A 74 -14.64 -11.11 -5.16
CA ALA A 74 -13.41 -11.89 -5.10
C ALA A 74 -13.64 -13.29 -5.70
N LYS A 75 -12.96 -13.59 -6.80
CA LYS A 75 -12.99 -14.92 -7.44
C LYS A 75 -12.51 -16.03 -6.49
N ASP A 76 -11.56 -15.69 -5.62
CA ASP A 76 -11.06 -16.55 -4.53
C ASP A 76 -10.76 -15.69 -3.29
N ALA A 77 -11.70 -15.69 -2.34
CA ALA A 77 -11.57 -14.88 -1.12
C ALA A 77 -10.45 -15.36 -0.17
N VAL A 78 -10.03 -16.63 -0.24
CA VAL A 78 -8.96 -17.15 0.62
C VAL A 78 -7.60 -16.75 0.07
N ALA A 79 -7.40 -16.88 -1.24
CA ALA A 79 -6.19 -16.40 -1.90
C ALA A 79 -6.02 -14.89 -1.72
N GLU A 80 -7.09 -14.11 -1.90
CA GLU A 80 -7.09 -12.66 -1.72
C GLU A 80 -6.69 -12.25 -0.29
N ARG A 81 -7.33 -12.84 0.74
CA ARG A 81 -6.97 -12.56 2.14
C ARG A 81 -5.52 -12.93 2.46
N THR A 82 -5.01 -14.00 1.85
CA THR A 82 -3.62 -14.42 2.03
C THR A 82 -2.67 -13.40 1.40
N ALA A 83 -2.94 -12.96 0.17
CA ALA A 83 -2.16 -11.93 -0.51
C ALA A 83 -2.18 -10.59 0.26
N GLN A 84 -3.37 -10.15 0.69
CA GLN A 84 -3.53 -8.94 1.51
C GLN A 84 -2.77 -9.04 2.83
N ALA A 85 -2.83 -10.18 3.52
CA ALA A 85 -2.10 -10.38 4.77
C ALA A 85 -0.57 -10.40 4.57
N ILE A 86 -0.07 -10.87 3.43
CA ILE A 86 1.35 -10.79 3.10
C ILE A 86 1.73 -9.33 2.83
N LEU A 87 0.97 -8.62 1.99
CA LEU A 87 1.22 -7.22 1.66
C LEU A 87 1.15 -6.31 2.91
N LEU A 88 0.20 -6.55 3.82
CA LEU A 88 0.11 -5.78 5.07
C LEU A 88 1.30 -6.00 5.99
N ARG A 89 1.94 -7.18 5.98
CA ARG A 89 3.17 -7.44 6.75
C ARG A 89 4.42 -6.88 6.07
N ASP A 90 4.33 -6.58 4.79
CA ASP A 90 5.38 -5.88 4.05
C ASP A 90 5.30 -4.38 4.28
N ILE A 91 4.09 -3.79 4.22
CA ILE A 91 3.89 -2.35 4.36
C ILE A 91 3.95 -1.92 5.83
N PHE A 92 3.37 -2.71 6.72
CA PHE A 92 3.40 -2.44 8.15
C PHE A 92 4.34 -3.44 8.83
N ASN A 93 4.98 -3.02 9.92
CA ASN A 93 5.51 -3.94 10.91
C ASN A 93 4.51 -4.09 12.07
N PRO A 94 3.42 -4.88 11.92
CA PRO A 94 2.32 -4.91 12.88
C PRO A 94 2.70 -5.60 14.21
N PHE A 95 3.89 -6.19 14.32
CA PHE A 95 4.25 -7.06 15.44
C PHE A 95 5.32 -6.46 16.37
N ARG A 96 6.15 -5.51 15.91
CA ARG A 96 7.15 -4.83 16.76
C ARG A 96 7.64 -3.52 16.15
N ALA A 97 7.76 -2.48 16.96
CA ALA A 97 8.53 -1.30 16.57
C ALA A 97 10.03 -1.62 16.68
N ILE A 98 10.77 -1.42 15.60
CA ILE A 98 12.24 -1.53 15.58
C ILE A 98 12.81 -0.14 15.91
N ILE A 99 13.68 -0.08 16.91
CA ILE A 99 14.39 1.16 17.21
C ILE A 99 15.60 1.22 16.27
N LEU A 100 15.54 2.13 15.31
CA LEU A 100 16.61 2.32 14.34
C LEU A 100 17.88 2.85 15.03
N ASP A 101 18.96 2.08 14.97
CA ASP A 101 20.29 2.55 15.36
C ASP A 101 20.88 3.41 14.24
N PRO A 102 21.28 4.68 14.50
CA PRO A 102 21.90 5.54 13.49
C PRO A 102 23.17 4.96 12.85
N THR A 103 23.85 4.03 13.51
CA THR A 103 25.03 3.35 12.96
C THR A 103 24.70 2.46 11.76
N TRP A 104 23.47 1.95 11.68
CA TRP A 104 23.01 1.13 10.55
C TRP A 104 22.79 1.97 9.28
N GLN A 105 22.54 3.27 9.43
CA GLN A 105 22.32 4.22 8.32
C GLN A 105 23.64 4.70 7.69
N SER A 106 24.50 3.76 7.32
CA SER A 106 25.70 4.08 6.55
C SER A 106 25.34 4.69 5.19
N SER A 107 26.26 5.42 4.57
CA SER A 107 26.05 6.00 3.23
C SER A 107 25.70 4.94 2.18
N THR A 108 26.27 3.74 2.30
CA THR A 108 25.96 2.58 1.44
C THR A 108 24.52 2.11 1.63
N VAL A 109 24.09 1.92 2.89
CA VAL A 109 22.72 1.48 3.22
C VAL A 109 21.69 2.49 2.72
N LEU A 110 21.90 3.78 2.98
CA LEU A 110 20.98 4.84 2.52
C LEU A 110 20.91 4.94 0.99
N THR A 111 22.04 4.78 0.30
CA THR A 111 22.08 4.80 -1.17
C THR A 111 21.33 3.60 -1.75
N LEU A 112 21.52 2.40 -1.18
CA LEU A 112 20.81 1.20 -1.59
C LEU A 112 19.31 1.33 -1.31
N ALA A 113 18.91 1.72 -0.10
CA ALA A 113 17.51 1.89 0.29
C ALA A 113 16.81 2.91 -0.62
N SER A 114 17.43 4.06 -0.87
CA SER A 114 16.88 5.10 -1.77
C SER A 114 16.73 4.59 -3.21
N GLY A 115 17.71 3.83 -3.71
CA GLY A 115 17.64 3.23 -5.05
C GLY A 115 16.53 2.19 -5.16
N ILE A 116 16.42 1.30 -4.16
CA ILE A 116 15.34 0.29 -4.07
C ILE A 116 13.97 0.98 -4.07
N TYR A 117 13.79 2.01 -3.25
CA TYR A 117 12.54 2.75 -3.13
C TYR A 117 12.14 3.46 -4.43
N THR A 118 13.10 4.11 -5.09
CA THR A 118 12.85 4.92 -6.29
C THR A 118 12.62 4.04 -7.52
N ASP A 119 13.47 3.03 -7.71
CA ASP A 119 13.45 2.15 -8.88
C ASP A 119 12.46 0.98 -8.74
N ARG A 120 11.90 0.78 -7.53
CA ARG A 120 11.08 -0.40 -7.16
C ARG A 120 11.84 -1.72 -7.33
N ALA A 121 13.16 -1.66 -7.16
CA ALA A 121 14.05 -2.80 -7.33
C ALA A 121 14.13 -3.64 -6.03
N PHE A 122 12.98 -4.13 -5.57
CA PHE A 122 12.87 -4.89 -4.31
C PHE A 122 13.58 -6.25 -4.36
N ASP A 123 13.91 -6.74 -5.55
CA ASP A 123 14.81 -7.87 -5.76
C ASP A 123 16.22 -7.65 -5.18
N ARG A 124 16.59 -6.39 -4.90
CA ARG A 124 17.88 -6.02 -4.29
C ARG A 124 17.84 -5.96 -2.76
N LEU A 125 16.70 -6.25 -2.11
CA LEU A 125 16.61 -6.27 -0.64
C LEU A 125 17.60 -7.24 0.04
N PRO A 126 17.92 -8.43 -0.52
CA PRO A 126 18.98 -9.27 0.06
C PRO A 126 20.34 -8.57 0.10
N ILE A 127 20.66 -7.74 -0.90
CA ILE A 127 21.91 -6.95 -0.93
C ILE A 127 21.87 -5.86 0.14
N LEU A 128 20.69 -5.26 0.38
CA LEU A 128 20.48 -4.32 1.49
C LEU A 128 20.69 -4.99 2.85
N ALA A 129 20.24 -6.24 3.02
CA ALA A 129 20.46 -7.01 4.25
C ALA A 129 21.95 -7.21 4.54
N ASP A 130 22.73 -7.56 3.53
CA ASP A 130 24.18 -7.75 3.67
C ASP A 130 24.88 -6.42 4.03
N ALA A 131 24.49 -5.32 3.39
CA ALA A 131 25.01 -3.98 3.72
C ALA A 131 24.63 -3.53 5.15
N LEU A 132 23.45 -3.92 5.65
CA LEU A 132 23.02 -3.66 7.03
C LEU A 132 23.89 -4.45 8.02
N GLU A 133 24.15 -5.74 7.77
CA GLU A 133 25.05 -6.54 8.61
C GLU A 133 26.47 -5.97 8.63
N GLU A 134 26.99 -5.52 7.48
CA GLU A 134 28.29 -4.84 7.42
C GLU A 134 28.32 -3.53 8.22
N ALA A 135 27.19 -2.83 8.31
CA ALA A 135 27.02 -1.64 9.14
C ALA A 135 26.81 -1.96 10.64
N GLY A 136 26.79 -3.25 11.01
CA GLY A 136 26.63 -3.71 12.39
C GLY A 136 25.17 -3.91 12.83
N CYS A 137 24.22 -4.01 11.90
CA CYS A 137 22.85 -4.40 12.22
C CYS A 137 22.78 -5.85 12.66
N ASP A 138 22.19 -6.08 13.83
CA ASP A 138 21.96 -7.41 14.41
C ASP A 138 20.46 -7.70 14.64
N ASP A 139 19.56 -6.84 14.16
CA ASP A 139 18.12 -7.03 14.27
C ASP A 139 17.65 -8.15 13.33
N PRO A 140 17.20 -9.30 13.87
CA PRO A 140 16.86 -10.44 13.04
C PRO A 140 15.59 -10.21 12.23
N ASP A 141 14.66 -9.37 12.69
CA ASP A 141 13.39 -9.16 11.99
C ASP A 141 13.62 -8.31 10.73
N LEU A 142 14.42 -7.25 10.83
CA LEU A 142 14.85 -6.43 9.69
C LEU A 142 15.63 -7.26 8.66
N LEU A 143 16.63 -8.01 9.12
CA LEU A 143 17.47 -8.82 8.23
C LEU A 143 16.68 -9.94 7.55
N ASN A 144 15.81 -10.64 8.29
CA ASN A 144 14.97 -11.70 7.72
C ASN A 144 13.94 -11.14 6.74
N HIS A 145 13.38 -9.97 7.01
CA HIS A 145 12.44 -9.32 6.10
C HIS A 145 13.10 -8.96 4.76
N CYS A 146 14.28 -8.33 4.79
CA CYS A 146 15.05 -8.01 3.60
C CYS A 146 15.47 -9.26 2.80
N ARG A 147 15.60 -10.42 3.46
CA ARG A 147 15.95 -11.71 2.82
C ARG A 147 14.73 -12.53 2.40
N SER A 148 13.52 -12.08 2.74
CA SER A 148 12.31 -12.78 2.34
C SER A 148 12.10 -12.63 0.84
N GLU A 149 11.48 -13.62 0.19
CA GLU A 149 11.23 -13.57 -1.26
C GLU A 149 10.13 -12.57 -1.66
N GLY A 150 9.50 -11.88 -0.70
CA GLY A 150 8.36 -11.02 -0.95
C GLY A 150 7.07 -11.77 -1.32
N PRO A 151 6.03 -11.06 -1.77
CA PRO A 151 6.09 -9.76 -2.43
C PRO A 151 6.46 -8.60 -1.51
N HIS A 152 7.27 -7.70 -2.06
CA HIS A 152 7.62 -6.40 -1.49
C HIS A 152 7.04 -5.29 -2.35
N ALA A 153 6.55 -4.24 -1.73
CA ALA A 153 5.91 -3.11 -2.36
C ALA A 153 6.48 -1.79 -1.85
N ARG A 154 6.09 -0.70 -2.52
CA ARG A 154 6.36 0.65 -2.03
C ARG A 154 5.57 0.87 -0.75
N GLY A 155 6.24 1.33 0.30
CA GLY A 155 5.72 1.24 1.66
C GLY A 155 6.39 0.13 2.48
N CYS A 156 7.27 -0.68 1.90
CA CYS A 156 8.02 -1.73 2.61
C CYS A 156 8.67 -1.15 3.88
N TRP A 157 8.21 -1.62 5.04
CA TRP A 157 8.56 -1.00 6.33
C TRP A 157 10.07 -0.99 6.57
N ALA A 158 10.80 -1.99 6.08
CA ALA A 158 12.25 -2.06 6.24
C ALA A 158 12.98 -0.93 5.49
N VAL A 159 12.51 -0.59 4.29
CA VAL A 159 13.08 0.49 3.49
C VAL A 159 12.64 1.84 4.04
N ASP A 160 11.37 1.98 4.40
CA ASP A 160 10.81 3.23 4.91
C ASP A 160 11.40 3.59 6.28
N LEU A 161 11.64 2.60 7.15
CA LEU A 161 12.37 2.78 8.41
C LEU A 161 13.76 3.41 8.16
N LEU A 162 14.53 2.87 7.21
CA LEU A 162 15.88 3.36 6.89
C LEU A 162 15.87 4.75 6.25
N LEU A 163 14.80 5.12 5.55
CA LEU A 163 14.64 6.42 4.90
C LEU A 163 13.92 7.45 5.79
N GLY A 164 13.46 7.07 6.99
CA GLY A 164 12.68 7.94 7.87
C GLY A 164 11.32 8.32 7.29
N LYS A 165 10.66 7.38 6.61
CA LYS A 165 9.36 7.56 5.92
C LYS A 165 8.16 6.94 6.66
N GLU A 166 8.36 6.39 7.86
CA GLU A 166 7.28 5.89 8.74
C GLU A 166 6.37 7.00 9.30
#